data_AF-A0A2S7RV21-F1
#
_entry.id   AF-A0A2S7RV21-F1
#
_cell.length_a   1.000
_cell.length_b   1.000
_cell.length_c   1.000
_cell.angle_alpha   90.00
_cell.angle_beta   90.00
_cell.angle_gamma   90.00
#
_symmetry.space_group_name_H-M   'P 1'
#
loop_
_entity.id
_entity.type
_entity.pdbx_description
1 polymer ?
#
loop_
_entity_poly.entity_id
_entity_poly.type
_entity_poly.pdbx_seq_one_letter_code
_entity_poly.pdbx_strand_id
1 'polypeptide(L)'
;MNNFWRLNKYHISLSLVIFFIMVFSILNEYISNAFLYVTNLAFRQEMNQGQAFINVFDFFWRSLTESVWSFDYSLIFGTNLFQMFIPLVASIGTAIFAQKWQTIYKFEIYHVLNFRNFVYRKILSTATKIALATFFGFFIYYLFCFIALHDSINDTVTRPMFEDIFGSNFYVNHRFLQSFLEGVVRFFWIPFIYTIFGTSISLIVSEAKIYLLAAPLYYYSMSAIGTGMTAFSEDISLYFNPTVIMASGDYYTFNTYLLLLANSIPLFIGIVLICGRSHNVEL
;
A
#
# COMPACT_ATOMS: atom_id res chain seq x y z
N MET A 1 -29.66 9.21 -1.56
CA MET A 1 -28.50 8.87 -0.70
C MET A 1 -28.49 7.43 -0.18
N ASN A 2 -29.61 6.83 0.28
CA ASN A 2 -29.62 5.49 0.88
C ASN A 2 -29.11 4.32 -0.01
N ASN A 3 -29.31 4.36 -1.34
CA ASN A 3 -28.87 3.26 -2.21
C ASN A 3 -27.34 3.22 -2.44
N PHE A 4 -26.66 4.37 -2.45
CA PHE A 4 -25.21 4.42 -2.66
C PHE A 4 -24.45 3.77 -1.49
N TRP A 5 -24.80 4.15 -0.27
CA TRP A 5 -24.23 3.59 0.95
C TRP A 5 -24.47 2.08 1.04
N ARG A 6 -25.68 1.62 0.71
CA ARG A 6 -26.02 0.18 0.75
C ARG A 6 -25.19 -0.63 -0.26
N LEU A 7 -24.97 -0.09 -1.46
CA LEU A 7 -24.24 -0.79 -2.54
C LEU A 7 -22.72 -0.79 -2.32
N ASN A 8 -22.18 0.25 -1.68
CA ASN A 8 -20.73 0.44 -1.51
C ASN A 8 -20.24 0.22 -0.07
N LYS A 9 -21.10 -0.23 0.85
CA LYS A 9 -20.79 -0.35 2.29
C LYS A 9 -19.44 -1.04 2.57
N TYR A 10 -19.15 -2.15 1.89
CA TYR A 10 -17.91 -2.91 2.14
C TYR A 10 -16.66 -2.13 1.73
N HIS A 11 -16.74 -1.35 0.66
CA HIS A 11 -15.60 -0.58 0.16
C HIS A 11 -15.39 0.67 1.02
N ILE A 12 -16.47 1.32 1.46
CA ILE A 12 -16.39 2.45 2.39
C ILE A 12 -15.86 2.00 3.75
N SER A 13 -16.36 0.88 4.29
CA SER A 13 -15.84 0.29 5.53
C SER A 13 -14.35 -0.07 5.39
N LEU A 14 -13.93 -0.65 4.26
CA LEU A 14 -12.53 -0.93 4.00
C LEU A 14 -11.68 0.35 4.01
N SER A 15 -12.11 1.42 3.33
CA SER A 15 -11.42 2.72 3.35
C SER A 15 -11.28 3.29 4.75
N LEU A 16 -12.36 3.23 5.56
CA LEU A 16 -12.33 3.73 6.93
C LEU A 16 -11.41 2.91 7.82
N VAL A 17 -11.45 1.58 7.73
CA VAL A 17 -10.52 0.71 8.45
C VAL A 17 -9.09 1.05 8.08
N ILE A 18 -8.82 1.29 6.80
CA ILE A 18 -7.48 1.65 6.32
C ILE A 18 -7.00 2.97 6.91
N PHE A 19 -7.86 4.00 6.86
CA PHE A 19 -7.60 5.28 7.50
C PHE A 19 -7.31 5.14 9.01
N PHE A 20 -8.14 4.38 9.74
CA PHE A 20 -7.96 4.19 11.18
C PHE A 20 -6.69 3.43 11.52
N ILE A 21 -6.27 2.45 10.71
CA ILE A 21 -4.98 1.77 10.91
C ILE A 21 -3.83 2.78 10.76
N MET A 22 -3.89 3.69 9.78
CA MET A 22 -2.82 4.69 9.60
C MET A 22 -2.76 5.68 10.76
N VAL A 23 -3.93 6.18 11.20
CA VAL A 23 -4.03 7.06 12.37
C VAL A 23 -3.53 6.36 13.63
N PHE A 24 -3.92 5.10 13.83
CA PHE A 24 -3.45 4.30 14.96
C PHE A 24 -1.93 4.11 14.93
N SER A 25 -1.36 3.80 13.75
CA SER A 25 0.08 3.62 13.55
C SER A 25 0.87 4.86 13.99
N ILE A 26 0.46 6.04 13.53
CA ILE A 26 1.16 7.28 13.88
C ILE A 26 0.93 7.71 15.33
N LEU A 27 -0.27 7.51 15.89
CA LEU A 27 -0.52 7.81 17.29
C LEU A 27 0.30 6.91 18.21
N ASN A 28 0.42 5.62 17.87
CA ASN A 28 1.26 4.68 18.61
C ASN A 28 2.73 5.12 18.62
N GLU A 29 3.23 5.63 17.50
CA GLU A 29 4.58 6.17 17.39
C GLU A 29 4.80 7.38 18.30
N TYR A 30 3.92 8.39 18.23
CA TYR A 30 4.04 9.57 19.08
C TYR A 30 3.85 9.27 20.58
N ILE A 31 2.97 8.33 20.93
CA ILE A 31 2.79 7.87 22.32
C ILE A 31 4.07 7.17 22.81
N SER A 32 4.69 6.34 21.97
CA SER A 32 5.95 5.66 22.28
C SER A 32 7.08 6.67 22.52
N ASN A 33 7.18 7.69 21.67
CA ASN A 33 8.14 8.79 21.86
C ASN A 33 7.88 9.59 23.15
N ALA A 34 6.62 9.88 23.47
CA ALA A 34 6.25 10.54 24.71
C ALA A 34 6.61 9.68 25.93
N PHE A 35 6.43 8.35 25.85
CA PHE A 35 6.84 7.43 26.89
C PHE A 35 8.37 7.37 27.06
N LEU A 36 9.13 7.34 25.96
CA LEU A 36 10.59 7.43 25.97
C LEU A 36 11.07 8.74 26.59
N TYR A 37 10.41 9.86 26.27
CA TYR A 37 10.70 11.16 26.88
C TYR A 37 10.54 11.14 28.41
N VAL A 38 9.57 10.38 28.94
CA VAL A 38 9.36 10.22 30.40
C VAL A 38 10.37 9.28 31.04
N THR A 39 10.74 8.21 30.34
CA THR A 39 11.46 7.08 30.96
C THR A 39 12.96 7.07 30.69
N ASN A 40 13.43 7.72 29.63
CA ASN A 40 14.84 7.71 29.22
C ASN A 40 15.47 9.11 29.35
N LEU A 41 16.44 9.23 30.28
CA LEU A 41 17.13 10.49 30.54
C LEU A 41 17.96 10.96 29.33
N ALA A 42 18.65 10.06 28.64
CA ALA A 42 19.49 10.41 27.49
C ALA A 42 18.64 10.96 26.34
N PHE A 43 17.55 10.26 26.00
CA PHE A 43 16.60 10.70 24.99
C PHE A 43 15.99 12.07 25.32
N ARG A 44 15.59 12.28 26.59
CA ARG A 44 15.09 13.58 27.06
C ARG A 44 16.14 14.68 26.92
N GLN A 45 17.40 14.40 27.24
CA GLN A 45 18.49 15.37 27.15
C GLN A 45 18.75 15.75 25.69
N GLU A 46 18.79 14.79 24.77
CA GLU A 46 18.94 15.05 23.33
C GLU A 46 17.81 15.92 22.78
N MET A 47 16.55 15.61 23.12
CA MET A 47 15.41 16.41 22.65
C MET A 47 15.40 17.83 23.23
N ASN A 48 15.79 17.99 24.50
CA ASN A 48 15.84 19.32 25.14
C ASN A 48 17.06 20.17 24.72
N GLN A 49 18.07 19.59 24.06
CA GLN A 49 19.17 20.37 23.49
C GLN A 49 18.70 21.27 22.33
N GLY A 50 17.59 20.91 21.66
CA GLY A 50 17.00 21.69 20.56
C GLY A 50 15.85 22.60 20.99
N GLN A 51 14.99 22.17 21.92
CA GLN A 51 13.86 22.93 22.45
C GLN A 51 13.48 22.47 23.86
N ALA A 52 13.29 23.39 24.80
CA ALA A 52 12.79 23.05 26.13
C ALA A 52 11.27 22.78 26.09
N PHE A 53 10.85 21.61 26.59
CA PHE A 53 9.42 21.25 26.71
C PHE A 53 8.94 21.39 28.17
N ILE A 54 7.74 21.96 28.36
CA ILE A 54 7.18 22.24 29.68
C ILE A 54 6.76 20.94 30.38
N ASN A 55 6.15 20.02 29.63
CA ASN A 55 5.69 18.73 30.13
C ASN A 55 5.58 17.72 28.97
N VAL A 56 5.13 16.50 29.29
CA VAL A 56 4.99 15.40 28.31
C VAL A 56 3.90 15.69 27.27
N PHE A 57 2.82 16.38 27.66
CA PHE A 57 1.75 16.76 26.76
C PHE A 57 2.21 17.83 25.76
N ASP A 58 2.99 18.79 26.23
CA ASP A 58 3.66 19.81 25.41
C ASP A 58 4.64 19.15 24.43
N PHE A 59 5.47 18.21 24.91
CA PHE A 59 6.32 17.40 24.03
C PHE A 59 5.53 16.65 22.96
N PHE A 60 4.45 15.96 23.34
CA PHE A 60 3.60 15.22 22.42
C PHE A 60 2.98 16.14 21.36
N TRP A 61 2.35 17.23 21.78
CA TRP A 61 1.65 18.14 20.88
C TRP A 61 2.62 18.82 19.92
N ARG A 62 3.73 19.36 20.42
CA ARG A 62 4.74 20.03 19.60
C ARG A 62 5.49 19.07 18.67
N SER A 63 5.73 17.83 19.09
CA SER A 63 6.27 16.79 18.20
C SER A 63 5.32 16.49 17.04
N LEU A 64 4.01 16.54 17.31
CA LEU A 64 2.98 16.27 16.30
C LEU A 64 2.76 17.46 15.36
N THR A 65 2.83 18.72 15.83
CA THR A 65 2.43 19.89 15.03
C THR A 65 3.54 20.87 14.66
N GLU A 66 4.68 20.86 15.36
CA GLU A 66 5.74 21.89 15.25
C GLU A 66 7.12 21.33 14.88
N SER A 67 7.24 20.01 14.74
CA SER A 67 8.47 19.39 14.26
C SER A 67 8.65 19.69 12.76
N VAL A 68 9.84 20.09 12.33
CA VAL A 68 10.20 20.29 10.90
C VAL A 68 9.91 19.06 10.04
N TRP A 69 9.78 17.90 10.67
CA TRP A 69 9.51 16.61 10.04
C TRP A 69 8.06 16.15 10.21
N SER A 70 7.17 16.94 10.82
CA SER A 70 5.87 16.45 11.27
C SER A 70 5.05 15.87 10.13
N PHE A 71 5.07 16.50 8.94
CA PHE A 71 4.41 15.95 7.74
C PHE A 71 5.04 14.62 7.29
N ASP A 72 6.34 14.59 7.03
CA ASP A 72 7.04 13.44 6.46
C ASP A 72 7.10 12.27 7.43
N TYR A 73 7.39 12.55 8.70
CA TYR A 73 7.35 11.61 9.81
C TYR A 73 5.96 11.00 9.93
N SER A 74 4.91 11.82 9.95
CA SER A 74 3.54 11.32 10.04
C SER A 74 3.20 10.41 8.87
N LEU A 75 3.54 10.81 7.64
CA LEU A 75 3.26 10.01 6.46
C LEU A 75 4.01 8.66 6.47
N ILE A 76 5.30 8.65 6.85
CA ILE A 76 6.12 7.43 6.94
C ILE A 76 5.57 6.49 8.00
N PHE A 77 5.50 6.94 9.25
CA PHE A 77 5.13 6.07 10.37
C PHE A 77 3.65 5.72 10.37
N GLY A 78 2.78 6.60 9.86
CA GLY A 78 1.37 6.31 9.64
C GLY A 78 1.14 5.21 8.61
N THR A 79 1.99 5.11 7.58
CA THR A 79 1.85 4.10 6.53
C THR A 79 2.65 2.82 6.79
N ASN A 80 3.49 2.78 7.82
CA ASN A 80 4.42 1.68 8.05
C ASN A 80 3.72 0.32 8.27
N LEU A 81 2.62 0.27 9.03
CA LEU A 81 1.87 -0.98 9.19
C LEU A 81 1.28 -1.52 7.87
N PHE A 82 1.03 -0.64 6.89
CA PHE A 82 0.48 -1.06 5.60
C PHE A 82 1.45 -1.87 4.75
N GLN A 83 2.75 -1.77 5.01
CA GLN A 83 3.74 -2.63 4.36
C GLN A 83 3.43 -4.13 4.58
N MET A 84 2.78 -4.47 5.71
CA MET A 84 2.34 -5.83 6.05
C MET A 84 0.89 -6.13 5.60
N PHE A 85 -0.01 -5.14 5.68
CA PHE A 85 -1.43 -5.40 5.46
C PHE A 85 -1.87 -5.39 3.99
N ILE A 86 -1.12 -4.78 3.07
CA ILE A 86 -1.52 -4.66 1.66
C ILE A 86 -1.83 -6.00 0.97
N PRO A 87 -1.03 -7.08 1.10
CA PRO A 87 -1.40 -8.36 0.50
C PRO A 87 -2.69 -8.96 1.10
N LEU A 88 -3.01 -8.66 2.36
CA LEU A 88 -4.26 -9.09 3.00
C LEU A 88 -5.47 -8.34 2.45
N VAL A 89 -5.31 -7.06 2.09
CA VAL A 89 -6.35 -6.29 1.39
C VAL A 89 -6.68 -6.94 0.04
N ALA A 90 -5.68 -7.44 -0.69
CA ALA A 90 -5.90 -8.19 -1.92
C ALA A 90 -6.67 -9.51 -1.68
N SER A 91 -6.45 -10.18 -0.55
CA SER A 91 -7.23 -11.37 -0.17
C SER A 91 -8.72 -11.04 0.04
N ILE A 92 -9.06 -9.87 0.58
CA ILE A 92 -10.46 -9.42 0.71
C ILE A 92 -11.10 -9.28 -0.67
N GLY A 93 -10.41 -8.62 -1.60
CA GLY A 93 -10.85 -8.50 -2.99
C GLY A 93 -11.08 -9.86 -3.66
N THR A 94 -10.14 -10.78 -3.42
CA THR A 94 -10.21 -12.14 -3.92
C THR A 94 -11.41 -12.89 -3.35
N ALA A 95 -11.68 -12.79 -2.05
CA ALA A 95 -12.83 -13.42 -1.41
C ALA A 95 -14.16 -12.95 -2.01
N ILE A 96 -14.31 -11.63 -2.21
CA ILE A 96 -15.52 -11.02 -2.79
C ILE A 96 -15.77 -11.54 -4.22
N PHE A 97 -14.72 -11.64 -5.03
CA PHE A 97 -14.83 -12.19 -6.38
C PHE A 97 -15.15 -13.69 -6.35
N ALA A 98 -14.40 -14.48 -5.58
CA ALA A 98 -14.54 -15.93 -5.53
C ALA A 98 -15.94 -16.37 -5.07
N GLN A 99 -16.53 -15.65 -4.10
CA GLN A 99 -17.90 -15.91 -3.66
C GLN A 99 -18.91 -15.73 -4.81
N LYS A 100 -18.75 -14.68 -5.63
CA LYS A 100 -19.61 -14.44 -6.79
C LYS A 100 -19.31 -15.40 -7.94
N TRP A 101 -18.05 -15.78 -8.10
CA TRP A 101 -17.61 -16.78 -9.08
C TRP A 101 -18.26 -18.13 -8.83
N GLN A 102 -18.32 -18.57 -7.57
CA GLN A 102 -18.91 -19.85 -7.21
C GLN A 102 -20.44 -19.85 -7.26
N THR A 103 -21.09 -18.68 -7.30
CA THR A 103 -22.55 -18.55 -7.24
C THR A 103 -23.14 -18.03 -8.55
N ILE A 104 -23.05 -16.72 -8.81
CA ILE A 104 -23.84 -16.04 -9.85
C ILE A 104 -23.09 -15.97 -11.19
N TYR A 105 -21.78 -15.73 -11.16
CA TYR A 105 -21.02 -15.44 -12.39
C TYR A 105 -20.92 -16.62 -13.35
N LYS A 106 -20.90 -17.86 -12.84
CA LYS A 106 -20.95 -19.04 -13.70
C LYS A 106 -22.21 -19.06 -14.57
N PHE A 107 -23.36 -18.64 -14.04
CA PHE A 107 -24.61 -18.57 -14.81
C PHE A 107 -24.65 -17.36 -15.75
N GLU A 108 -24.16 -16.19 -15.31
CA GLU A 108 -24.09 -15.00 -16.17
C GLU A 108 -23.23 -15.21 -17.43
N ILE A 109 -22.16 -16.00 -17.34
CA ILE A 109 -21.27 -16.26 -18.48
C ILE A 109 -22.00 -16.94 -19.64
N TYR A 110 -22.89 -17.90 -19.36
CA TYR A 110 -23.64 -18.62 -20.39
C TYR A 110 -24.53 -17.70 -21.24
N HIS A 111 -24.94 -16.55 -20.69
CA HIS A 111 -25.71 -15.56 -21.44
C HIS A 111 -24.84 -14.64 -22.31
N VAL A 112 -23.59 -14.39 -21.93
CA VAL A 112 -22.71 -13.41 -22.61
C VAL A 112 -21.92 -14.04 -23.76
N LEU A 113 -21.79 -15.38 -23.79
CA LEU A 113 -21.10 -16.15 -24.84
C LEU A 113 -19.66 -15.69 -25.14
N ASN A 114 -19.03 -14.97 -24.20
CA ASN A 114 -17.64 -14.54 -24.28
C ASN A 114 -17.00 -14.60 -22.90
N PHE A 115 -16.53 -15.80 -22.54
CA PHE A 115 -15.94 -16.12 -21.25
C PHE A 115 -14.82 -15.14 -20.88
N ARG A 116 -13.86 -14.95 -21.79
CA ARG A 116 -12.64 -14.17 -21.54
C ARG A 116 -12.96 -12.72 -21.20
N ASN A 117 -13.73 -12.05 -22.05
CA ASN A 117 -14.08 -10.63 -21.85
C ASN A 117 -14.92 -10.45 -20.57
N PHE A 118 -15.85 -11.37 -20.30
CA PHE A 118 -16.64 -11.34 -19.07
C PHE A 118 -15.75 -11.43 -17.82
N VAL A 119 -14.88 -12.44 -17.76
CA VAL A 119 -13.99 -12.67 -16.62
C VAL A 119 -13.05 -11.48 -16.40
N TYR A 120 -12.41 -10.97 -17.47
CA TYR A 120 -11.56 -9.78 -17.38
C TYR A 120 -12.31 -8.60 -16.79
N ARG A 121 -13.52 -8.30 -17.27
CA ARG A 121 -14.31 -7.17 -16.78
C ARG A 121 -14.65 -7.30 -15.29
N LYS A 122 -15.03 -8.50 -14.83
CA LYS A 122 -15.38 -8.71 -13.41
C LYS A 122 -14.15 -8.67 -12.50
N ILE A 123 -13.03 -9.22 -12.94
CA ILE A 123 -11.75 -9.15 -12.22
C ILE A 123 -11.27 -7.70 -12.12
N LEU A 124 -11.18 -6.99 -13.26
CA LEU A 124 -10.77 -5.58 -13.30
C LEU A 124 -11.70 -4.73 -12.45
N SER A 125 -13.02 -4.89 -12.57
CA SER A 125 -13.97 -4.15 -11.74
C SER A 125 -13.78 -4.41 -10.25
N THR A 126 -13.45 -5.63 -9.84
CA THR A 126 -13.23 -5.95 -8.42
C THR A 126 -11.91 -5.37 -7.93
N ALA A 127 -10.83 -5.56 -8.69
CA ALA A 127 -9.51 -5.01 -8.39
C ALA A 127 -9.53 -3.47 -8.28
N THR A 128 -10.16 -2.78 -9.24
CA THR A 128 -10.30 -1.32 -9.20
C THR A 128 -11.09 -0.85 -7.97
N LYS A 129 -12.17 -1.54 -7.59
CA LYS A 129 -12.96 -1.17 -6.41
C LYS A 129 -12.17 -1.30 -5.11
N ILE A 130 -11.37 -2.36 -4.99
CA ILE A 130 -10.51 -2.58 -3.82
C ILE A 130 -9.38 -1.54 -3.80
N ALA A 131 -8.70 -1.33 -4.93
CA ALA A 131 -7.65 -0.34 -5.07
C ALA A 131 -8.15 1.09 -4.76
N LEU A 132 -9.32 1.47 -5.28
CA LEU A 132 -9.94 2.76 -4.95
C LEU A 132 -10.30 2.87 -3.48
N ALA A 133 -10.83 1.80 -2.87
CA ALA A 133 -11.12 1.80 -1.44
C ALA A 133 -9.85 2.00 -0.60
N THR A 134 -8.77 1.31 -0.94
CA THR A 134 -7.48 1.44 -0.26
C THR A 134 -6.89 2.82 -0.44
N PHE A 135 -6.84 3.30 -1.68
CA PHE A 135 -6.34 4.63 -2.00
C PHE A 135 -7.17 5.73 -1.35
N PHE A 136 -8.49 5.58 -1.26
CA PHE A 136 -9.34 6.57 -0.59
C PHE A 136 -9.07 6.66 0.92
N GLY A 137 -8.81 5.52 1.58
CA GLY A 137 -8.38 5.50 2.98
C GLY A 137 -7.06 6.26 3.17
N PHE A 138 -6.07 5.98 2.32
CA PHE A 138 -4.82 6.74 2.26
C PHE A 138 -5.05 8.22 1.96
N PHE A 139 -5.92 8.56 1.01
CA PHE A 139 -6.14 9.93 0.58
C PHE A 139 -6.74 10.79 1.69
N ILE A 140 -7.69 10.25 2.47
CA ILE A 140 -8.21 10.93 3.66
C ILE A 140 -7.08 11.15 4.68
N TYR A 141 -6.24 10.14 4.92
CA TYR A 141 -5.10 10.26 5.82
C TYR A 141 -4.08 11.30 5.34
N TYR A 142 -3.76 11.29 4.04
CA TYR A 142 -2.89 12.25 3.39
C TYR A 142 -3.43 13.67 3.54
N LEU A 143 -4.73 13.90 3.32
CA LEU A 143 -5.35 15.20 3.54
C LEU A 143 -5.30 15.64 5.01
N PHE A 144 -5.49 14.70 5.94
CA PHE A 144 -5.33 14.97 7.37
C PHE A 144 -3.92 15.47 7.68
N CYS A 145 -2.88 14.77 7.21
CA CYS A 145 -1.49 15.22 7.36
C CYS A 145 -1.22 16.54 6.65
N PHE A 146 -1.71 16.71 5.42
CA PHE A 146 -1.48 17.91 4.61
C PHE A 146 -2.10 19.19 5.21
N ILE A 147 -3.31 19.09 5.76
CA ILE A 147 -4.05 20.25 6.31
C ILE A 147 -3.59 20.56 7.73
N ALA A 148 -3.34 19.55 8.56
CA ALA A 148 -3.04 19.74 9.98
C ALA A 148 -1.56 20.05 10.23
N LEU A 149 -0.66 19.62 9.35
CA LEU A 149 0.80 19.66 9.56
C LEU A 149 1.44 20.50 8.45
N HIS A 150 1.75 21.75 8.76
CA HIS A 150 2.35 22.68 7.81
C HIS A 150 3.76 23.05 8.24
N ASP A 151 4.75 22.39 7.64
CA ASP A 151 6.16 22.60 7.98
C ASP A 151 6.95 23.32 6.90
N SER A 152 8.01 24.00 7.36
CA SER A 152 9.18 24.39 6.59
C SER A 152 9.87 23.17 5.98
N ILE A 153 10.35 23.31 4.73
CA ILE A 153 11.04 22.25 4.00
C ILE A 153 12.38 21.94 4.68
N ASN A 154 12.69 20.65 4.83
CA ASN A 154 14.04 20.22 5.16
C ASN A 154 14.76 19.72 3.90
N ASP A 155 15.78 20.45 3.45
CA ASP A 155 16.53 20.16 2.24
C ASP A 155 17.47 18.94 2.36
N THR A 156 17.58 18.33 3.56
CA THR A 156 18.48 17.20 3.80
C THR A 156 17.87 15.83 3.47
N VAL A 157 16.58 15.76 3.12
CA VAL A 157 15.88 14.50 2.85
C VAL A 157 15.84 14.24 1.36
N THR A 158 16.48 13.15 0.94
CA THR A 158 16.40 12.65 -0.44
C THR A 158 15.48 11.45 -0.47
N ARG A 159 14.43 11.51 -1.29
CA ARG A 159 13.59 10.36 -1.62
C ARG A 159 13.72 10.08 -3.11
N PRO A 160 14.38 8.98 -3.52
CA PRO A 160 14.76 8.80 -4.92
C PRO A 160 13.63 8.34 -5.83
N MET A 161 12.48 7.93 -5.28
CA MET A 161 11.36 7.48 -6.11
C MET A 161 10.90 8.61 -7.04
N PHE A 162 10.86 8.30 -8.33
CA PHE A 162 10.57 9.22 -9.44
C PHE A 162 11.63 10.26 -9.80
N GLU A 163 12.79 10.33 -9.13
CA GLU A 163 13.86 11.26 -9.54
C GLU A 163 14.42 10.91 -10.92
N ASP A 164 14.42 9.63 -11.28
CA ASP A 164 14.78 9.13 -12.63
C ASP A 164 13.75 9.51 -13.71
N ILE A 165 12.55 9.95 -13.32
CA ILE A 165 11.45 10.33 -14.22
C ILE A 165 11.30 11.84 -14.32
N PHE A 166 11.32 12.54 -13.18
CA PHE A 166 11.07 13.97 -13.10
C PHE A 166 12.34 14.82 -12.92
N GLY A 167 13.49 14.18 -12.72
CA GLY A 167 14.78 14.83 -12.50
C GLY A 167 15.18 14.89 -11.02
N SER A 168 16.45 15.25 -10.79
CA SER A 168 17.05 15.37 -9.46
C SER A 168 16.30 16.36 -8.57
N ASN A 169 16.24 16.10 -7.27
CA ASN A 169 15.59 16.96 -6.26
C ASN A 169 14.08 17.13 -6.45
N PHE A 170 13.41 16.19 -7.14
CA PHE A 170 11.95 16.23 -7.31
C PHE A 170 11.24 16.30 -5.96
N TYR A 171 11.74 15.56 -4.96
CA TYR A 171 11.20 15.57 -3.60
C TYR A 171 11.28 16.95 -2.95
N VAL A 172 12.44 17.59 -3.01
CA VAL A 172 12.68 18.91 -2.40
C VAL A 172 11.77 19.96 -3.05
N ASN A 173 11.66 19.93 -4.39
CA ASN A 173 10.88 20.90 -5.14
C ASN A 173 9.36 20.66 -5.05
N HIS A 174 8.94 19.40 -4.94
CA HIS A 174 7.54 18.98 -5.09
C HIS A 174 7.11 17.91 -4.07
N ARG A 175 7.55 18.04 -2.81
CA ARG A 175 7.31 17.09 -1.71
C ARG A 175 5.90 16.50 -1.67
N PHE A 176 4.90 17.36 -1.65
CA PHE A 176 3.49 16.94 -1.57
C PHE A 176 3.06 16.11 -2.78
N LEU A 177 3.46 16.53 -3.99
CA LEU A 177 3.18 15.79 -5.21
C LEU A 177 3.90 14.44 -5.20
N GLN A 178 5.16 14.40 -4.78
CA GLN A 178 5.90 13.14 -4.66
C GLN A 178 5.24 12.18 -3.67
N SER A 179 4.92 12.63 -2.46
CA SER A 179 4.24 11.79 -1.45
C SER A 179 2.87 11.30 -1.93
N PHE A 180 2.16 12.11 -2.70
CA PHE A 180 0.91 11.70 -3.35
C PHE A 180 1.15 10.62 -4.41
N LEU A 181 2.14 10.78 -5.30
CA LEU A 181 2.48 9.80 -6.33
C LEU A 181 2.97 8.47 -5.74
N GLU A 182 3.81 8.51 -4.70
CA GLU A 182 4.18 7.32 -3.93
C GLU A 182 2.94 6.63 -3.36
N GLY A 183 2.01 7.42 -2.82
CA GLY A 183 0.72 6.95 -2.32
C GLY A 183 -0.14 6.28 -3.40
N VAL A 184 -0.17 6.81 -4.62
CA VAL A 184 -0.85 6.17 -5.77
C VAL A 184 -0.23 4.80 -6.05
N VAL A 185 1.09 4.70 -6.09
CA VAL A 185 1.76 3.42 -6.34
C VAL A 185 1.46 2.41 -5.22
N ARG A 186 1.66 2.80 -3.97
CA ARG A 186 1.53 1.91 -2.80
C ARG A 186 0.09 1.52 -2.49
N PHE A 187 -0.86 2.45 -2.59
CA PHE A 187 -2.24 2.25 -2.11
C PHE A 187 -3.28 2.08 -3.22
N PHE A 188 -2.96 2.34 -4.48
CA PHE A 188 -3.83 2.03 -5.61
C PHE A 188 -3.24 0.89 -6.45
N TRP A 189 -2.05 1.08 -6.97
CA TRP A 189 -1.48 0.19 -7.99
C TRP A 189 -1.08 -1.19 -7.43
N ILE A 190 -0.44 -1.26 -6.27
CA ILE A 190 -0.13 -2.56 -5.64
C ILE A 190 -1.40 -3.36 -5.28
N PRO A 191 -2.38 -2.82 -4.53
CA PRO A 191 -3.62 -3.55 -4.24
C PRO A 191 -4.36 -4.01 -5.51
N PHE A 192 -4.34 -3.19 -6.57
CA PHE A 192 -4.91 -3.54 -7.87
C PHE A 192 -4.25 -4.80 -8.45
N ILE A 193 -2.92 -4.81 -8.55
CA ILE A 193 -2.14 -5.93 -9.09
C ILE A 193 -2.37 -7.21 -8.29
N TYR A 194 -2.22 -7.15 -6.97
CA TYR A 194 -2.34 -8.33 -6.12
C TYR A 194 -3.77 -8.86 -6.06
N THR A 195 -4.79 -8.00 -6.19
CA THR A 195 -6.18 -8.46 -6.32
C THR A 195 -6.40 -9.19 -7.65
N ILE A 196 -5.84 -8.71 -8.76
CA ILE A 196 -5.91 -9.43 -10.05
C ILE A 196 -5.25 -10.80 -9.93
N PHE A 197 -4.07 -10.86 -9.30
CA PHE A 197 -3.37 -12.12 -9.10
C PHE A 197 -4.19 -13.15 -8.30
N GLY A 198 -4.68 -12.76 -7.11
CA GLY A 198 -5.49 -13.66 -6.28
C GLY A 198 -6.80 -14.08 -6.94
N THR A 199 -7.51 -13.16 -7.58
CA THR A 199 -8.76 -13.47 -8.31
C THR A 199 -8.51 -14.40 -9.49
N SER A 200 -7.41 -14.23 -10.22
CA SER A 200 -7.05 -15.12 -11.32
C SER A 200 -6.78 -16.55 -10.84
N ILE A 201 -6.15 -16.73 -9.67
CA ILE A 201 -5.93 -18.05 -9.07
C ILE A 201 -7.25 -18.71 -8.68
N SER A 202 -8.22 -17.95 -8.17
CA SER A 202 -9.55 -18.50 -7.83
C SER A 202 -10.36 -19.01 -9.03
N LEU A 203 -9.95 -18.70 -10.26
CA LEU A 203 -10.53 -19.29 -11.47
C LEU A 203 -10.08 -20.73 -11.71
N ILE A 204 -8.90 -21.08 -11.19
CA ILE A 204 -8.22 -22.35 -11.45
C ILE A 204 -8.36 -23.28 -10.26
N VAL A 205 -8.26 -22.73 -9.04
CA VAL A 205 -8.28 -23.49 -7.80
C VAL A 205 -9.59 -23.23 -7.04
N SER A 206 -10.25 -24.30 -6.61
CA SER A 206 -11.49 -24.25 -5.83
C SER A 206 -11.25 -24.09 -4.32
N GLU A 207 -10.11 -24.54 -3.81
CA GLU A 207 -9.73 -24.50 -2.40
C GLU A 207 -9.54 -23.05 -1.92
N ALA A 208 -10.40 -22.61 -0.98
CA ALA A 208 -10.39 -21.23 -0.49
C ALA A 208 -9.06 -20.79 0.11
N LYS A 209 -8.39 -21.68 0.83
CA LYS A 209 -7.11 -21.39 1.46
C LYS A 209 -6.06 -20.99 0.43
N ILE A 210 -6.03 -21.65 -0.73
CA ILE A 210 -5.01 -21.44 -1.74
C ILE A 210 -5.17 -20.07 -2.40
N TYR A 211 -6.36 -19.73 -2.91
CA TYR A 211 -6.54 -18.46 -3.61
C TYR A 211 -6.53 -17.26 -2.66
N LEU A 212 -6.96 -17.42 -1.39
CA LEU A 212 -6.92 -16.33 -0.41
C LEU A 212 -5.50 -16.04 0.07
N LEU A 213 -4.66 -17.08 0.20
CA LEU A 213 -3.29 -16.92 0.65
C LEU A 213 -2.30 -16.65 -0.50
N ALA A 214 -2.71 -16.77 -1.76
CA ALA A 214 -1.80 -16.61 -2.89
C ALA A 214 -1.06 -15.25 -2.90
N ALA A 215 -1.78 -14.14 -2.76
CA ALA A 215 -1.19 -12.80 -2.72
C ALA A 215 -0.25 -12.62 -1.52
N PRO A 216 -0.67 -12.92 -0.26
CA PRO A 216 0.24 -12.94 0.89
C PRO A 216 1.46 -13.83 0.73
N LEU A 217 1.29 -15.08 0.30
CA LEU A 217 2.38 -16.03 0.14
C LEU A 217 3.38 -15.53 -0.90
N TYR A 218 2.91 -15.02 -2.04
CA TYR A 218 3.81 -14.43 -3.04
C TYR A 218 4.56 -13.24 -2.45
N TYR A 219 3.85 -12.28 -1.83
CA TYR A 219 4.45 -11.08 -1.27
C TYR A 219 5.55 -11.41 -0.25
N TYR A 220 5.22 -12.19 0.78
CA TYR A 220 6.15 -12.51 1.85
C TYR A 220 7.28 -13.46 1.42
N SER A 221 7.01 -14.42 0.53
CA SER A 221 8.07 -15.32 0.03
C SER A 221 9.07 -14.54 -0.82
N MET A 222 8.59 -13.66 -1.70
CA MET A 222 9.47 -12.81 -2.51
C MET A 222 10.23 -11.81 -1.65
N SER A 223 9.63 -11.29 -0.58
CA SER A 223 10.36 -10.46 0.39
C SER A 223 11.47 -11.22 1.09
N ALA A 224 11.21 -12.46 1.54
CA ALA A 224 12.24 -13.29 2.15
C ALA A 224 13.37 -13.62 1.16
N ILE A 225 13.04 -13.94 -0.09
CA ILE A 225 14.01 -14.18 -1.16
C ILE A 225 14.83 -12.92 -1.40
N GLY A 226 14.18 -11.77 -1.56
CA GLY A 226 14.84 -10.48 -1.78
C GLY A 226 15.80 -10.13 -0.63
N THR A 227 15.36 -10.25 0.63
CA THR A 227 16.25 -10.07 1.78
C THR A 227 17.43 -11.04 1.73
N GLY A 228 17.24 -12.31 1.38
CA GLY A 228 18.34 -13.27 1.21
C GLY A 228 19.29 -12.90 0.06
N MET A 229 18.79 -12.26 -1.00
CA MET A 229 19.60 -11.82 -2.14
C MET A 229 20.54 -10.66 -1.81
N THR A 230 20.32 -9.93 -0.72
CA THR A 230 21.26 -8.89 -0.24
C THR A 230 22.68 -9.42 -0.04
N ALA A 231 22.82 -10.70 0.33
CA ALA A 231 24.12 -11.36 0.48
C ALA A 231 24.90 -11.51 -0.84
N PHE A 232 24.22 -11.41 -1.99
CA PHE A 232 24.81 -11.53 -3.33
C PHE A 232 24.91 -10.18 -4.04
N SER A 233 23.83 -9.40 -4.01
CA SER A 233 23.78 -8.06 -4.60
C SER A 233 22.66 -7.25 -3.96
N GLU A 234 23.04 -6.15 -3.31
CA GLU A 234 22.10 -5.22 -2.70
C GLU A 234 21.19 -4.58 -3.76
N ASP A 235 21.75 -4.07 -4.87
CA ASP A 235 20.99 -3.43 -5.94
C ASP A 235 19.93 -4.36 -6.57
N ILE A 236 20.29 -5.62 -6.85
CA ILE A 236 19.37 -6.58 -7.46
C ILE A 236 18.28 -6.97 -6.47
N SER A 237 18.62 -7.10 -5.17
CA SER A 237 17.69 -7.50 -4.12
C SER A 237 16.46 -6.58 -4.03
N LEU A 238 16.64 -5.28 -4.34
CA LEU A 238 15.59 -4.28 -4.31
C LEU A 238 14.42 -4.60 -5.26
N TYR A 239 14.70 -5.26 -6.38
CA TYR A 239 13.72 -5.57 -7.40
C TYR A 239 12.96 -6.87 -7.12
N PHE A 240 13.55 -7.80 -6.36
CA PHE A 240 12.88 -9.03 -5.97
C PHE A 240 12.02 -8.87 -4.72
N ASN A 241 12.30 -7.87 -3.89
CA ASN A 241 11.57 -7.64 -2.65
C ASN A 241 10.39 -6.67 -2.84
N PRO A 242 9.13 -7.16 -2.85
CA PRO A 242 7.96 -6.29 -3.02
C PRO A 242 7.72 -5.33 -1.84
N THR A 243 8.37 -5.50 -0.69
CA THR A 243 8.25 -4.50 0.41
C THR A 243 9.04 -3.24 0.10
N VAL A 244 10.04 -3.30 -0.80
CA VAL A 244 10.87 -2.14 -1.17
C VAL A 244 10.03 -1.03 -1.77
N ILE A 245 8.98 -1.35 -2.54
CA ILE A 245 8.10 -0.30 -3.08
C ILE A 245 7.30 0.42 -1.98
N MET A 246 7.08 -0.25 -0.85
CA MET A 246 6.40 0.32 0.31
C MET A 246 7.35 1.12 1.21
N ALA A 247 8.62 0.72 1.24
CA ALA A 247 9.71 1.35 1.97
C ALA A 247 10.63 2.17 1.03
N SER A 248 10.13 2.62 -0.13
CA SER A 248 10.99 3.18 -1.19
C SER A 248 11.63 4.51 -0.81
N GLY A 249 11.19 5.14 0.28
CA GLY A 249 11.84 6.31 0.87
C GLY A 249 13.10 6.00 1.69
N ASP A 250 13.33 4.73 2.03
CA ASP A 250 14.44 4.29 2.89
C ASP A 250 15.67 3.83 2.07
N TYR A 251 15.55 3.74 0.76
CA TYR A 251 16.61 3.35 -0.15
C TYR A 251 17.10 4.56 -0.93
N TYR A 252 18.39 4.61 -1.25
CA TYR A 252 19.02 5.76 -1.92
C TYR A 252 19.22 5.55 -3.43
N THR A 253 19.22 4.31 -3.89
CA THR A 253 19.58 3.97 -5.28
C THR A 253 18.67 2.88 -5.83
N PHE A 254 17.66 3.25 -6.62
CA PHE A 254 16.93 2.32 -7.49
C PHE A 254 16.33 3.04 -8.69
N ASN A 255 16.22 2.34 -9.80
CA ASN A 255 15.42 2.76 -10.95
C ASN A 255 13.91 2.52 -10.69
N THR A 256 13.09 3.57 -10.82
CA THR A 256 11.65 3.54 -10.55
C THR A 256 10.92 2.65 -11.56
N TYR A 257 11.28 2.71 -12.85
CA TYR A 257 10.65 1.86 -13.87
C TYR A 257 10.87 0.37 -13.58
N LEU A 258 12.10 -0.01 -13.24
CA LEU A 258 12.44 -1.40 -12.94
C LEU A 258 11.72 -1.89 -11.68
N LEU A 259 11.59 -1.04 -10.66
CA LEU A 259 10.84 -1.34 -9.44
C LEU A 259 9.34 -1.57 -9.75
N LEU A 260 8.73 -0.74 -10.59
CA LEU A 260 7.35 -0.91 -11.05
C LEU A 260 7.18 -2.14 -11.95
N LEU A 261 8.14 -2.47 -12.80
CA LEU A 261 8.07 -3.67 -13.62
C LEU A 261 8.15 -4.94 -12.77
N ALA A 262 9.07 -4.98 -11.81
CA ALA A 262 9.24 -6.15 -10.94
C ALA A 262 8.00 -6.38 -10.05
N ASN A 263 7.41 -5.31 -9.51
CA ASN A 263 6.17 -5.41 -8.75
C ASN A 263 4.92 -5.69 -9.62
N SER A 264 5.05 -5.64 -10.96
CA SER A 264 3.99 -6.05 -11.90
C SER A 264 3.98 -7.54 -12.22
N ILE A 265 4.97 -8.33 -11.77
CA ILE A 265 5.03 -9.77 -12.07
C ILE A 265 3.72 -10.51 -11.72
N PRO A 266 3.07 -10.29 -10.56
CA PRO A 266 1.79 -10.93 -10.24
C PRO A 266 0.66 -10.60 -11.24
N LEU A 267 0.67 -9.39 -11.83
CA LEU A 267 -0.28 -9.00 -12.86
C LEU A 267 -0.10 -9.85 -14.12
N PHE A 268 1.15 -10.01 -14.58
CA PHE A 268 1.46 -10.84 -15.74
C PHE A 268 1.07 -12.30 -15.52
N ILE A 269 1.36 -12.84 -14.33
CA ILE A 269 0.92 -14.20 -13.97
C ILE A 269 -0.61 -14.28 -14.04
N GLY A 270 -1.33 -13.33 -13.44
CA GLY A 270 -2.80 -13.30 -13.49
C GLY A 270 -3.36 -13.26 -14.91
N ILE A 271 -2.79 -12.45 -15.80
CA ILE A 271 -3.19 -12.37 -17.21
C ILE A 271 -2.99 -13.72 -17.92
N VAL A 272 -1.84 -14.38 -17.71
CA VAL A 272 -1.56 -15.70 -18.29
C VAL A 272 -2.56 -16.74 -17.80
N LEU A 273 -2.89 -16.74 -16.51
CA LEU A 273 -3.87 -17.67 -15.92
C LEU A 273 -5.28 -17.47 -16.50
N ILE A 274 -5.71 -16.23 -16.70
CA ILE A 274 -7.02 -15.93 -17.34
C ILE A 274 -7.02 -16.42 -18.80
N CYS A 275 -5.97 -16.13 -19.56
CA CYS A 275 -5.83 -16.56 -20.95
C CYS A 275 -5.82 -18.09 -21.07
N GLY A 276 -5.03 -18.78 -20.24
CA GLY A 276 -4.95 -20.24 -20.22
C GLY A 276 -6.29 -20.88 -19.86
N ARG A 277 -7.01 -20.35 -18.85
CA ARG A 277 -8.34 -20.85 -18.49
C ARG A 277 -9.34 -20.66 -19.62
N SER A 278 -9.28 -19.53 -20.34
CA SER A 278 -10.23 -19.25 -21.43
C SER A 278 -10.10 -20.18 -22.63
N HIS A 279 -8.93 -20.79 -22.88
CA HIS A 279 -8.77 -21.80 -23.93
C HIS A 279 -9.39 -23.15 -23.56
N ASN A 280 -9.48 -23.45 -22.25
CA ASN A 280 -9.96 -24.73 -21.74
C ASN A 280 -11.47 -24.75 -21.43
N VAL A 281 -12.19 -23.69 -21.78
CA VAL A 281 -13.64 -23.60 -21.63
C VAL A 281 -14.25 -23.66 -23.02
N GLU A 282 -14.70 -24.85 -23.42
CA GLU A 282 -15.59 -25.02 -24.58
C GLU A 282 -16.91 -24.30 -24.26
N LEU A 283 -17.29 -23.34 -25.11
CA LEU A 283 -18.59 -22.67 -25.06
C LEU A 283 -19.60 -23.45 -25.91
#